data_AF-A0A498L2D8-F1
#
_entry.id   AF-A0A498L2D8-F1
#
_cell.length_a   1.000
_cell.length_b   1.000
_cell.length_c   1.000
_cell.angle_alpha   90.00
_cell.angle_beta   90.00
_cell.angle_gamma   90.00
#
_symmetry.space_group_name_H-M   'P 1'
#
loop_
_entity.id
_entity.type
_entity.pdbx_description
1 polymer ?
#
loop_
_entity_poly.entity_id
_entity_poly.type
_entity_poly.pdbx_seq_one_letter_code
_entity_poly.pdbx_strand_id
1 'polypeptide(L)'
;MDIRRLRPQCSHCVSDRSPSLAALYYAVETVVIAPGIVSHEAAHLLACRLAGVEIRGGSVLNPFAADAYLDHERVTSFPADLLIAVAPLLCNTTLAFCVFALAPAVGTLLLSVPLYWLGVCFALTAFPSVGDTETLFETAGELPRILRPGGYLLAAPIRAFTVIPGSAGVGGFALLLVLFGLTQP
;
A
#
# COMPACT_ATOMS: atom_id res chain seq x y z
N MET A 1 -7.89 -43.68 40.14
CA MET A 1 -8.11 -42.35 40.74
C MET A 1 -6.73 -41.73 40.92
N ASP A 2 -6.30 -40.92 39.96
CA ASP A 2 -4.96 -40.31 39.91
C ASP A 2 -5.11 -38.80 40.04
N ILE A 3 -4.55 -38.25 41.13
CA ILE A 3 -4.56 -36.84 41.49
C ILE A 3 -3.19 -36.29 41.08
N ARG A 4 -3.05 -35.86 39.83
CA ARG A 4 -1.91 -35.06 39.38
C ARG A 4 -2.37 -33.88 38.54
N ARG A 5 -2.13 -32.69 39.11
CA ARG A 5 -1.91 -31.40 38.45
C ARG A 5 -3.15 -30.70 37.88
N LEU A 6 -3.97 -30.18 38.79
CA LEU A 6 -4.66 -28.91 38.56
C LEU A 6 -3.61 -27.80 38.48
N ARG A 7 -3.07 -27.52 37.28
CA ARG A 7 -2.57 -26.18 36.97
C ARG A 7 -3.76 -25.41 36.37
N PRO A 8 -4.16 -24.26 36.90
CA PRO A 8 -5.17 -23.45 36.25
C PRO A 8 -4.61 -23.00 34.89
N GLN A 9 -5.30 -23.36 33.82
CA GLN A 9 -5.14 -22.74 32.51
C GLN A 9 -5.63 -21.30 32.66
N CYS A 10 -4.70 -20.37 32.84
CA CYS A 10 -5.00 -18.95 32.78
C CYS A 10 -5.28 -18.60 31.32
N SER A 11 -6.55 -18.63 30.90
CA SER A 11 -7.05 -18.27 29.57
C SER A 11 -7.02 -16.76 29.30
N HIS A 12 -6.45 -15.96 30.22
CA HIS A 12 -6.28 -14.51 30.11
C HIS A 12 -4.89 -14.06 30.57
N CYS A 13 -3.82 -14.71 30.12
CA CYS A 13 -2.53 -14.04 30.07
C CYS A 13 -2.53 -13.08 28.87
N VAL A 14 -3.10 -11.89 29.06
CA VAL A 14 -2.64 -10.72 28.30
C VAL A 14 -1.16 -10.61 28.64
N SER A 15 -0.30 -10.97 27.67
CA SER A 15 1.13 -10.79 27.80
C SER A 15 1.38 -9.30 27.99
N ASP A 16 1.66 -8.89 29.23
CA ASP A 16 2.05 -7.55 29.66
C ASP A 16 3.48 -7.20 29.16
N ARG A 17 3.74 -7.52 27.89
CA ARG A 17 4.94 -7.10 27.19
C ARG A 17 4.65 -5.71 26.64
N SER A 18 5.45 -4.75 27.07
CA SER A 18 5.59 -3.50 26.34
C SER A 18 5.74 -3.79 24.84
N PRO A 19 5.17 -2.93 23.98
CA PRO A 19 5.32 -3.10 22.53
C PRO A 19 6.81 -3.20 22.20
N SER A 20 7.15 -4.13 21.30
CA SER A 20 8.54 -4.27 20.86
C SER A 20 9.01 -2.96 20.21
N LEU A 21 10.32 -2.72 20.17
CA LEU A 21 10.89 -1.57 19.45
C LEU A 21 10.41 -1.52 17.98
N ALA A 22 10.20 -2.68 17.36
CA ALA A 22 9.63 -2.78 16.02
C ALA A 22 8.17 -2.32 15.97
N ALA A 23 7.33 -2.72 16.93
CA ALA A 23 5.93 -2.28 16.99
C ALA A 23 5.82 -0.76 17.20
N LEU A 24 6.70 -0.17 18.03
CA LEU A 24 6.79 1.27 18.19
C LEU A 24 7.27 1.98 16.92
N TYR A 25 8.27 1.42 16.24
CA TYR A 25 8.74 1.92 14.95
C TYR A 25 7.59 1.98 13.93
N TYR A 26 6.83 0.89 13.76
CA TYR A 26 5.70 0.87 12.83
C TYR A 26 4.58 1.82 13.22
N ALA A 27 4.33 2.01 14.52
CA ALA A 27 3.32 2.96 14.99
C ALA A 27 3.69 4.40 14.63
N VAL A 28 4.96 4.76 14.82
CA VAL A 28 5.47 6.09 14.45
C VAL A 28 5.42 6.26 12.93
N GLU A 29 5.92 5.29 12.17
CA GLU A 29 5.88 5.32 10.70
C GLU A 29 4.44 5.49 10.20
N THR A 30 3.53 4.63 10.63
CA THR A 30 2.11 4.68 10.25
C THR A 30 1.52 6.06 10.53
N VAL A 31 1.75 6.65 11.71
CA VAL A 31 1.22 7.98 12.04
C VAL A 31 1.78 9.07 11.11
N VAL A 32 3.07 8.99 10.76
CA VAL A 32 3.74 10.00 9.92
C VAL A 32 3.28 9.94 8.46
N ILE A 33 2.99 8.74 7.92
CA ILE A 33 2.60 8.54 6.51
C ILE A 33 1.15 8.07 6.32
N ALA A 34 0.33 8.06 7.38
CA ALA A 34 -1.06 7.58 7.37
C ALA A 34 -1.91 8.13 6.22
N PRO A 35 -1.86 9.44 5.87
CA PRO A 35 -2.65 9.95 4.75
C PRO A 35 -2.37 9.22 3.43
N GLY A 36 -1.11 8.85 3.20
CA GLY A 36 -0.67 8.13 2.01
C GLY A 36 -1.10 6.66 2.02
N ILE A 37 -1.03 6.00 3.18
CA ILE A 37 -1.51 4.61 3.34
C ILE A 37 -3.03 4.56 3.11
N VAL A 38 -3.78 5.52 3.66
CA VAL A 38 -5.23 5.58 3.47
C VAL A 38 -5.59 5.81 1.99
N SER A 39 -4.89 6.69 1.28
CA SER A 39 -5.13 6.88 -0.16
C SER A 39 -4.69 5.69 -1.00
N HIS A 40 -3.66 4.95 -0.57
CA HIS A 40 -3.23 3.70 -1.19
C HIS A 40 -4.36 2.65 -1.16
N GLU A 41 -4.91 2.37 0.02
CA GLU A 41 -6.02 1.43 0.15
C GLU A 41 -7.31 1.93 -0.53
N ALA A 42 -7.54 3.25 -0.53
CA ALA A 42 -8.65 3.85 -1.26
C ALA A 42 -8.52 3.68 -2.79
N ALA A 43 -7.28 3.67 -3.31
CA ALA A 43 -7.03 3.42 -4.73
C ALA A 43 -7.35 1.97 -5.11
N HIS A 44 -6.96 1.00 -4.27
CA HIS A 44 -7.38 -0.39 -4.42
C HIS A 44 -8.90 -0.53 -4.39
N LEU A 45 -9.56 0.10 -3.42
CA LEU A 45 -11.02 0.09 -3.32
C LEU A 45 -11.70 0.66 -4.57
N LEU A 46 -11.19 1.77 -5.09
CA LEU A 46 -11.68 2.37 -6.32
C LEU A 46 -11.48 1.41 -7.51
N ALA A 47 -10.31 0.80 -7.65
CA ALA A 47 -10.01 -0.14 -8.71
C ALA A 47 -10.89 -1.38 -8.66
N CYS A 48 -11.10 -1.97 -7.48
CA CYS A 48 -12.03 -3.09 -7.28
C CYS A 48 -13.45 -2.73 -7.73
N ARG A 49 -13.96 -1.56 -7.34
CA ARG A 49 -15.29 -1.09 -7.76
C ARG A 49 -15.40 -0.89 -9.28
N LEU A 50 -14.35 -0.33 -9.90
CA LEU A 50 -14.31 -0.14 -11.35
C LEU A 50 -14.21 -1.46 -12.12
N ALA A 51 -13.54 -2.45 -11.54
CA ALA A 51 -13.37 -3.79 -12.11
C ALA A 51 -14.55 -4.73 -11.81
N GLY A 52 -15.50 -4.33 -10.96
CA GLY A 52 -16.62 -5.16 -10.53
C GLY A 52 -16.22 -6.28 -9.56
N VAL A 53 -15.10 -6.13 -8.84
CA VAL A 53 -14.61 -7.07 -7.83
C VAL A 53 -15.33 -6.80 -6.51
N GLU A 54 -15.96 -7.81 -5.94
CA GLU A 54 -16.70 -7.70 -4.67
C GLU A 54 -15.77 -7.45 -3.47
N ILE A 55 -16.15 -6.49 -2.63
CA ILE A 55 -15.45 -6.18 -1.37
C ILE A 55 -16.08 -7.01 -0.25
N ARG A 56 -15.28 -7.87 0.40
CA ARG A 56 -15.74 -8.81 1.44
C ARG A 56 -15.66 -8.23 2.85
N GLY A 57 -14.70 -7.35 3.09
CA GLY A 57 -14.46 -6.73 4.39
C GLY A 57 -14.12 -5.25 4.29
N GLY A 58 -13.88 -4.63 5.45
CA GLY A 58 -13.34 -3.27 5.50
C GLY A 58 -11.84 -3.24 5.19
N SER A 59 -11.33 -2.08 4.82
CA SER A 59 -9.87 -1.86 4.84
C SER A 59 -9.38 -1.90 6.28
N VAL A 60 -8.30 -2.66 6.50
CA VAL A 60 -7.64 -2.79 7.80
C VAL A 60 -6.32 -2.04 7.72
N LEU A 61 -6.06 -1.19 8.72
CA LEU A 61 -4.77 -0.56 8.96
C LEU A 61 -4.29 -1.00 10.35
N ASN A 62 -3.20 -1.76 10.40
CA ASN A 62 -2.58 -2.15 11.66
C ASN A 62 -1.40 -1.21 11.96
N PRO A 63 -1.55 -0.24 12.87
CA PRO A 63 -0.46 0.70 13.16
C PRO A 63 0.75 0.04 13.81
N PHE A 64 0.66 -1.20 14.30
CA PHE A 64 1.77 -1.87 15.01
C PHE A 64 2.55 -2.85 14.13
N ALA A 65 2.24 -2.91 12.83
CA ALA A 65 2.91 -3.74 11.84
C ALA A 65 2.95 -3.02 10.48
N ALA A 66 3.79 -3.48 9.56
CA ALA A 66 3.75 -3.05 8.16
C ALA A 66 2.59 -3.74 7.42
N ASP A 67 1.36 -3.52 7.90
CA ASP A 67 0.18 -4.23 7.44
C ASP A 67 -1.00 -3.27 7.29
N ALA A 68 -1.33 -3.02 6.03
CA ALA A 68 -2.58 -2.41 5.60
C ALA A 68 -3.08 -3.21 4.41
N TYR A 69 -4.37 -3.56 4.38
CA TYR A 69 -4.94 -4.29 3.27
C TYR A 69 -6.44 -4.04 3.13
N LEU A 70 -6.94 -4.34 1.93
CA LEU A 70 -8.34 -4.38 1.60
C LEU A 70 -8.78 -5.82 1.34
N ASP A 71 -9.76 -6.31 2.10
CA ASP A 71 -10.32 -7.65 1.88
C ASP A 71 -11.36 -7.63 0.76
N HIS A 72 -10.99 -8.22 -0.38
CA HIS A 72 -11.84 -8.37 -1.56
C HIS A 72 -11.85 -9.82 -2.05
N GLU A 73 -12.81 -10.16 -2.90
CA GLU A 73 -12.85 -11.49 -3.48
C GLU A 73 -11.63 -11.80 -4.36
N ARG A 74 -11.42 -13.08 -4.65
CA ARG A 74 -10.35 -13.50 -5.52
C ARG A 74 -10.53 -12.93 -6.93
N VAL A 75 -9.53 -12.20 -7.40
CA VAL A 75 -9.50 -11.66 -8.77
C VAL A 75 -9.08 -12.76 -9.74
N THR A 76 -9.86 -12.98 -10.80
CA THR A 76 -9.65 -14.03 -11.81
C THR A 76 -9.43 -13.47 -13.22
N SER A 77 -9.37 -12.15 -13.37
CA SER A 77 -9.12 -11.52 -14.66
C SER A 77 -7.85 -10.68 -14.60
N PHE A 78 -6.94 -10.94 -15.54
CA PHE A 78 -5.67 -10.20 -15.62
C PHE A 78 -5.84 -8.68 -15.72
N PRO A 79 -6.79 -8.12 -16.49
CA PRO A 79 -6.97 -6.67 -16.55
C PRO A 79 -7.42 -6.07 -15.21
N ALA A 80 -8.30 -6.76 -14.46
CA ALA A 80 -8.71 -6.30 -13.14
C ALA A 80 -7.55 -6.38 -12.14
N ASP A 81 -6.82 -7.51 -12.14
CA ASP A 81 -5.68 -7.75 -11.27
C ASP A 81 -4.58 -6.71 -11.50
N LEU A 82 -4.24 -6.44 -12.76
CA LEU A 82 -3.30 -5.39 -13.15
C LEU A 82 -3.79 -4.00 -12.74
N LEU A 83 -5.07 -3.68 -12.96
CA LEU A 83 -5.64 -2.38 -12.61
C LEU A 83 -5.56 -2.14 -11.10
N ILE A 84 -5.95 -3.13 -10.28
CA ILE A 84 -5.89 -3.06 -8.82
C ILE A 84 -4.44 -2.90 -8.37
N ALA A 85 -3.54 -3.77 -8.84
CA ALA A 85 -2.12 -3.73 -8.48
C ALA A 85 -1.46 -2.38 -8.74
N VAL A 86 -1.78 -1.68 -9.84
CA VAL A 86 -1.14 -0.40 -10.19
C VAL A 86 -1.92 0.83 -9.75
N ALA A 87 -3.14 0.67 -9.22
CA ALA A 87 -3.99 1.79 -8.84
C ALA A 87 -3.34 2.73 -7.82
N PRO A 88 -2.68 2.25 -6.74
CA PRO A 88 -2.02 3.14 -5.79
C PRO A 88 -0.94 4.00 -6.44
N LEU A 89 -0.17 3.43 -7.38
CA LEU A 89 0.87 4.15 -8.10
C LEU A 89 0.27 5.31 -8.89
N LEU A 90 -0.83 5.08 -9.59
CA LEU A 90 -1.50 6.12 -10.38
C LEU A 90 -2.14 7.20 -9.49
N CYS A 91 -2.90 6.78 -8.47
CA CYS A 91 -3.63 7.69 -7.59
C CYS A 91 -2.69 8.53 -6.73
N ASN A 92 -1.77 7.91 -5.99
CA ASN A 92 -0.88 8.63 -5.10
C ASN A 92 0.14 9.50 -5.85
N THR A 93 0.63 9.08 -7.02
CA THR A 93 1.47 9.96 -7.86
C THR A 93 0.71 11.21 -8.29
N THR A 94 -0.55 11.06 -8.72
CA THR A 94 -1.40 12.19 -9.11
C THR A 94 -1.66 13.13 -7.94
N LEU A 95 -2.03 12.58 -6.78
CA LEU A 95 -2.26 13.35 -5.56
C LEU A 95 -0.99 14.09 -5.13
N ALA A 96 0.16 13.40 -5.09
CA ALA A 96 1.46 13.97 -4.74
C ALA A 96 1.81 15.15 -5.66
N PHE A 97 1.68 14.98 -6.98
CA PHE A 97 1.93 16.04 -7.95
C PHE A 97 1.01 17.24 -7.73
N CYS A 98 -0.30 17.01 -7.56
CA CYS A 98 -1.26 18.09 -7.32
C CYS A 98 -0.96 18.89 -6.06
N VAL A 99 -0.65 18.23 -4.94
CA VAL A 99 -0.36 18.95 -3.69
C VAL A 99 1.00 19.63 -3.70
N PHE A 100 2.02 19.04 -4.34
CA PHE A 100 3.32 19.70 -4.50
C PHE A 100 3.25 20.92 -5.43
N ALA A 101 2.41 20.89 -6.46
CA ALA A 101 2.14 22.06 -7.32
C ALA A 101 1.33 23.14 -6.60
N LEU A 102 0.41 22.74 -5.72
CA LEU A 102 -0.43 23.68 -4.95
C LEU A 102 0.32 24.34 -3.78
N ALA A 103 1.24 23.62 -3.13
CA ALA A 103 1.97 24.07 -1.94
C ALA A 103 2.67 25.44 -2.08
N PRO A 104 3.40 25.77 -3.17
CA PRO A 104 3.97 27.10 -3.34
C PRO A 104 2.91 28.18 -3.66
N ALA A 105 1.76 27.80 -4.23
CA ALA A 105 0.72 28.74 -4.67
C ALA A 105 -0.15 29.31 -3.54
N VAL A 106 -0.22 28.63 -2.38
CA VAL A 106 -1.07 29.06 -1.24
C VAL A 106 -0.50 30.22 -0.42
N GLY A 107 0.73 30.67 -0.70
CA GLY A 107 1.29 31.94 -0.23
C GLY A 107 1.58 32.06 1.28
N THR A 108 1.28 31.05 2.10
CA THR A 108 1.55 31.07 3.54
C THR A 108 2.15 29.75 4.01
N LEU A 109 3.11 29.84 4.95
CA LEU A 109 3.77 28.66 5.50
C LEU A 109 2.79 27.71 6.21
N LEU A 110 1.78 28.28 6.87
CA LEU A 110 0.74 27.54 7.59
C LEU A 110 -0.05 26.59 6.68
N LEU A 111 -0.24 26.96 5.41
CA LEU A 111 -0.93 26.13 4.42
C LEU A 111 0.04 25.31 3.57
N SER A 112 1.22 25.85 3.26
CA SER A 112 2.18 25.16 2.40
C SER A 112 2.82 23.95 3.09
N VAL A 113 3.13 24.03 4.39
CA VAL A 113 3.78 22.94 5.13
C VAL A 113 2.91 21.67 5.16
N PRO A 114 1.62 21.73 5.54
CA PRO A 114 0.75 20.55 5.46
C PRO A 114 0.63 19.98 4.05
N LEU A 115 0.60 20.82 3.01
CA LEU A 115 0.52 20.36 1.61
C LEU A 115 1.80 19.64 1.18
N TYR A 116 2.98 20.16 1.55
CA TYR A 116 4.24 19.46 1.32
C TYR A 116 4.28 18.13 2.06
N TRP A 117 3.86 18.10 3.32
CA TRP A 117 3.79 16.86 4.10
C TRP A 117 2.84 15.83 3.45
N LEU A 118 1.66 16.24 2.98
CA LEU A 118 0.75 15.37 2.22
C LEU A 118 1.41 14.85 0.94
N GLY A 119 2.13 15.69 0.20
CA GLY A 119 2.85 15.26 -1.00
C GLY A 119 3.91 14.21 -0.71
N VAL A 120 4.65 14.37 0.39
CA VAL A 120 5.59 13.36 0.89
C VAL A 120 4.86 12.06 1.25
N CYS A 121 3.75 12.12 1.98
CA CYS A 121 2.97 10.94 2.34
C CYS A 121 2.52 10.16 1.10
N PHE A 122 1.94 10.84 0.11
CA PHE A 122 1.48 10.22 -1.13
C PHE A 122 2.64 9.62 -1.93
N ALA A 123 3.72 10.36 -2.14
CA ALA A 123 4.85 9.88 -2.93
C ALA A 123 5.54 8.64 -2.32
N LEU A 124 5.74 8.63 -0.99
CA LEU A 124 6.39 7.51 -0.29
C LEU A 124 5.53 6.25 -0.24
N THR A 125 4.21 6.36 -0.43
CA THR A 125 3.25 5.25 -0.39
C THR A 125 2.66 4.94 -1.76
N ALA A 126 3.24 5.43 -2.85
CA ALA A 126 2.68 5.26 -4.19
C ALA A 126 2.89 3.84 -4.75
N PHE A 127 4.01 3.20 -4.45
CA PHE A 127 4.36 1.94 -5.09
C PHE A 127 3.60 0.75 -4.48
N PRO A 128 3.18 -0.23 -5.30
CA PRO A 128 2.55 -1.44 -4.81
C PRO A 128 3.52 -2.29 -3.98
N SER A 129 2.93 -3.08 -3.09
CA SER A 129 3.57 -4.07 -2.25
C SER A 129 3.71 -5.42 -2.96
N VAL A 130 4.36 -6.36 -2.28
CA VAL A 130 4.42 -7.76 -2.73
C VAL A 130 3.03 -8.38 -2.80
N GLY A 131 2.16 -8.09 -1.82
CA GLY A 131 0.80 -8.60 -1.76
C GLY A 131 -0.05 -8.11 -2.94
N ASP A 132 0.04 -6.83 -3.27
CA ASP A 132 -0.73 -6.21 -4.37
C ASP A 132 -0.45 -6.84 -5.74
N THR A 133 0.69 -7.50 -5.89
CA THR A 133 1.17 -8.03 -7.17
C THR A 133 1.23 -9.55 -7.20
N GLU A 134 0.82 -10.22 -6.12
CA GLU A 134 1.12 -11.63 -5.91
C GLU A 134 0.40 -12.58 -6.89
N THR A 135 -0.73 -12.13 -7.42
CA THR A 135 -1.59 -12.86 -8.36
C THR A 135 -1.31 -12.59 -9.85
N LEU A 136 -0.54 -11.54 -10.18
CA LEU A 136 -0.38 -11.08 -11.58
C LEU A 136 0.13 -12.15 -12.56
N PHE A 137 1.02 -13.05 -12.12
CA PHE A 137 1.49 -14.14 -12.98
C PHE A 137 0.48 -15.28 -13.15
N GLU A 138 -0.36 -15.51 -12.15
CA GLU A 138 -1.44 -16.50 -12.21
C GLU A 138 -2.48 -16.02 -13.22
N THR A 139 -3.03 -14.81 -13.04
CA THR A 139 -4.04 -14.24 -13.92
C THR A 139 -3.52 -14.00 -15.34
N ALA A 140 -2.24 -13.64 -15.51
CA ALA A 140 -1.61 -13.55 -16.84
C ALA A 140 -1.57 -14.93 -17.54
N GLY A 141 -1.37 -16.02 -16.79
CA GLY A 141 -1.36 -17.38 -17.32
C GLY A 141 -2.72 -17.84 -17.85
N GLU A 142 -3.80 -17.31 -17.26
CA GLU A 142 -5.19 -17.58 -17.64
C GLU A 142 -5.62 -16.88 -18.93
N LEU A 143 -4.84 -15.90 -19.43
CA LEU A 143 -5.11 -15.24 -20.71
C LEU A 143 -5.09 -16.24 -21.90
N PRO A 144 -5.85 -15.92 -22.98
CA PRO A 144 -5.77 -16.65 -24.24
C PRO A 144 -4.32 -16.74 -24.75
N ARG A 145 -3.98 -17.84 -25.44
CA ARG A 145 -2.61 -18.14 -25.91
C ARG A 145 -1.93 -16.98 -26.64
N ILE A 146 -2.70 -16.18 -27.38
CA ILE A 146 -2.23 -15.03 -28.16
C ILE A 146 -1.88 -13.83 -27.26
N LEU A 147 -2.63 -13.60 -26.18
CA LEU A 147 -2.45 -12.45 -25.28
C LEU A 147 -1.52 -12.75 -24.10
N ARG A 148 -1.36 -14.03 -23.74
CA ARG A 148 -0.54 -14.47 -22.61
C ARG A 148 0.89 -13.90 -22.59
N PRO A 149 1.65 -13.86 -23.71
CA PRO A 149 2.98 -13.23 -23.71
C PRO A 149 2.93 -11.75 -23.32
N GLY A 150 1.90 -11.02 -23.77
CA GLY A 150 1.69 -9.62 -23.40
C GLY A 150 1.36 -9.46 -21.92
N GLY A 151 0.55 -10.36 -21.35
CA GLY A 151 0.27 -10.38 -19.92
C GLY A 151 1.54 -10.54 -19.08
N TYR A 152 2.40 -11.50 -19.42
CA TYR A 152 3.68 -11.67 -18.74
C TYR A 152 4.63 -10.49 -18.95
N LEU A 153 4.66 -9.88 -20.14
CA LEU A 153 5.48 -8.70 -20.41
C LEU A 153 5.11 -7.52 -19.49
N LEU A 154 3.83 -7.37 -19.15
CA LEU A 154 3.34 -6.35 -18.22
C LEU A 154 3.56 -6.75 -16.75
N ALA A 155 3.24 -7.99 -16.38
CA ALA A 155 3.34 -8.47 -15.01
C ALA A 155 4.80 -8.56 -14.51
N ALA A 156 5.73 -8.97 -15.38
CA ALA A 156 7.11 -9.27 -14.99
C ALA A 156 7.87 -8.08 -14.38
N PRO A 157 7.94 -6.88 -15.00
CA PRO A 157 8.66 -5.76 -14.41
C PRO A 157 8.04 -5.29 -13.10
N ILE A 158 6.70 -5.30 -13.00
CA ILE A 158 5.97 -4.89 -11.78
C ILE A 158 6.31 -5.86 -10.65
N ARG A 159 6.18 -7.16 -10.89
CA ARG A 159 6.48 -8.20 -9.89
C ARG A 159 7.96 -8.22 -9.52
N ALA A 160 8.86 -8.07 -10.50
CA ALA A 160 10.30 -8.01 -10.25
C ALA A 160 10.67 -6.82 -9.37
N PHE A 161 10.00 -5.68 -9.55
CA PHE A 161 10.17 -4.52 -8.68
C PHE A 161 9.70 -4.83 -7.26
N THR A 162 8.47 -5.33 -7.06
CA THR A 162 7.88 -5.48 -5.72
C THR A 162 8.55 -6.55 -4.86
N VAL A 163 9.09 -7.62 -5.44
CA VAL A 163 9.75 -8.70 -4.67
C VAL A 163 11.13 -8.32 -4.11
N ILE A 164 11.74 -7.22 -4.59
CA ILE A 164 13.01 -6.74 -4.07
C ILE A 164 12.75 -5.99 -2.76
N PRO A 165 13.26 -6.44 -1.60
CA PRO A 165 13.02 -5.77 -0.33
C PRO A 165 13.45 -4.31 -0.35
N GLY A 166 12.55 -3.41 0.05
CA GLY A 166 12.80 -1.97 0.10
C GLY A 166 12.69 -1.22 -1.23
N SER A 167 12.44 -1.89 -2.36
CA SER A 167 12.29 -1.24 -3.66
C SER A 167 11.18 -0.19 -3.67
N ALA A 168 10.03 -0.48 -3.06
CA ALA A 168 8.91 0.45 -2.93
C ALA A 168 9.30 1.74 -2.18
N GLY A 169 10.08 1.61 -1.10
CA GLY A 169 10.58 2.76 -0.35
C GLY A 169 11.59 3.60 -1.14
N VAL A 170 12.55 2.96 -1.81
CA VAL A 170 13.53 3.65 -2.68
C VAL A 170 12.83 4.31 -3.86
N GLY A 171 11.90 3.62 -4.49
CA GLY A 171 11.08 4.13 -5.59
C GLY A 171 10.23 5.32 -5.15
N GLY A 172 9.56 5.22 -4.01
CA GLY A 172 8.76 6.30 -3.42
C GLY A 172 9.60 7.54 -3.11
N PHE A 173 10.81 7.35 -2.57
CA PHE A 173 11.74 8.46 -2.33
C PHE A 173 12.24 9.10 -3.63
N ALA A 174 12.58 8.31 -4.64
CA ALA A 174 12.97 8.83 -5.95
C ALA A 174 11.81 9.61 -6.60
N LEU A 175 10.59 9.07 -6.52
CA LEU A 175 9.37 9.73 -7.01
C LEU A 175 9.13 11.06 -6.29
N LEU A 176 9.28 11.09 -4.96
CA LEU A 176 9.20 12.31 -4.17
C LEU A 176 10.15 13.39 -4.71
N LEU A 177 11.43 13.06 -4.92
CA LEU A 177 12.42 14.02 -5.41
C LEU A 177 12.08 14.54 -6.81
N VAL A 178 11.64 13.63 -7.70
CA VAL A 178 11.23 14.00 -9.06
C VAL A 178 10.02 14.93 -9.03
N LEU A 179 8.94 14.54 -8.35
CA LEU A 179 7.72 15.35 -8.32
C LEU A 179 7.94 16.69 -7.63
N PHE A 180 8.65 16.70 -6.50
CA PHE A 180 8.99 17.94 -5.81
C PHE A 180 9.81 18.87 -6.71
N GLY A 181 10.84 18.34 -7.38
CA GLY A 181 11.69 19.12 -8.29
C GLY A 181 10.95 19.66 -9.51
N LEU A 182 9.97 18.92 -10.05
CA LEU A 182 9.14 19.36 -11.18
C LEU A 182 8.17 20.48 -10.83
N THR A 183 7.84 20.68 -9.55
CA THR A 183 6.85 21.66 -9.09
C THR A 183 7.46 22.84 -8.35
N GLN A 184 8.78 22.90 -8.18
CA GLN A 184 9.44 24.08 -7.63
C GLN A 184 9.62 25.15 -8.72
N PRO A 185 9.44 26.44 -8.39
CA PRO A 185 9.66 27.56 -9.31
C PRO A 185 11.12 27.79 -9.68
#